data_AF-A0A2G5M156-F1
#
_entry.id   AF-A0A2G5M156-F1
#
_cell.length_a   1.000
_cell.length_b   1.000
_cell.length_c   1.000
_cell.angle_alpha   90.00
_cell.angle_beta   90.00
_cell.angle_gamma   90.00
#
_symmetry.space_group_name_H-M   'P 1'
#
loop_
_entity.id
_entity.type
_entity.pdbx_description
1 polymer ?
#
loop_
_entity_poly.entity_id
_entity_poly.type
_entity_poly.pdbx_seq_one_letter_code
_entity_poly.pdbx_strand_id
1 'polypeptide(L)' 'NTTVSLTADKASVVEGGDITYTATLTNKAQTDVTVTLSNGQTITIKAGETVGSTVFNTPANDVYNNGSTVSTTIEG' A
#
# COMPACT_ATOMS: atom_id res chain seq x y z
N ASN A 1 -0.42 -7.21 -21.63
CA ASN A 1 0.29 -6.32 -20.69
C ASN A 1 -0.63 -6.09 -19.51
N THR A 2 -0.23 -6.45 -18.30
CA THR A 2 -1.01 -6.20 -17.07
C THR A 2 -0.34 -5.06 -16.34
N THR A 3 -1.07 -3.99 -16.08
CA THR A 3 -0.55 -2.82 -15.34
C THR A 3 -1.08 -2.89 -13.92
N VAL A 4 -0.22 -2.54 -12.95
CA VAL A 4 -0.59 -2.37 -11.55
C VAL A 4 -0.67 -0.88 -11.21
N SER A 5 -1.73 -0.46 -10.53
CA SER A 5 -1.87 0.86 -9.93
C SER A 5 -1.99 0.75 -8.41
N LEU A 6 -1.44 1.73 -7.69
CA LEU A 6 -1.49 1.81 -6.23
C LEU A 6 -2.29 3.05 -5.83
N THR A 7 -3.27 2.86 -4.95
CA THR A 7 -4.00 3.95 -4.30
C THR A 7 -3.88 3.84 -2.78
N ALA A 8 -3.86 4.99 -2.11
CA ALA A 8 -4.01 5.08 -0.67
C ALA A 8 -5.41 5.65 -0.38
N ASP A 9 -6.08 5.13 0.65
CA ASP A 9 -7.37 5.65 1.11
C ASP A 9 -7.28 7.10 1.63
N LYS A 10 -6.09 7.50 2.08
CA LYS A 10 -5.80 8.83 2.61
C LYS A 10 -4.52 9.39 1.98
N ALA A 11 -4.58 10.64 1.56
CA ALA A 11 -3.42 11.36 1.00
C ALA A 11 -2.39 11.72 2.08
N SER A 12 -2.86 11.89 3.33
CA SER A 12 -2.05 12.11 4.51
C SER A 12 -2.73 11.47 5.70
N VAL A 13 -1.94 10.94 6.62
CA VAL A 13 -2.41 10.37 7.88
C VAL A 13 -1.76 11.13 9.02
N VAL A 14 -2.53 11.36 10.08
CA VAL A 14 -1.99 11.86 11.35
C VAL A 14 -1.32 10.70 12.08
N GLU A 15 -0.28 10.98 12.87
CA GLU A 15 0.45 10.00 13.68
C GLU A 15 -0.50 9.06 14.45
N GLY A 16 -0.19 7.77 14.47
CA GLY A 16 -1.02 6.74 15.11
C GLY A 16 -2.29 6.39 14.33
N GLY A 17 -2.42 6.82 13.07
CA GLY A 17 -3.52 6.44 12.19
C GLY A 17 -3.15 5.34 11.19
N ASP A 18 -4.19 4.76 10.58
CA ASP A 18 -4.07 3.72 9.57
C ASP A 18 -4.17 4.30 8.16
N ILE A 19 -3.33 3.78 7.25
CA ILE A 19 -3.44 3.95 5.80
C ILE A 19 -3.74 2.59 5.18
N THR A 20 -4.82 2.50 4.39
CA THR A 20 -5.09 1.33 3.56
C THR A 20 -4.54 1.55 2.16
N TYR A 21 -3.57 0.74 1.76
CA TYR A 21 -3.06 0.70 0.40
C TYR A 21 -3.81 -0.35 -0.40
N THR A 22 -4.22 0.00 -1.62
CA THR A 22 -4.91 -0.89 -2.55
C THR A 22 -4.14 -0.97 -3.86
N ALA A 23 -3.72 -2.17 -4.24
CA ALA A 23 -3.15 -2.45 -5.55
C ALA A 23 -4.25 -2.98 -6.48
N THR A 24 -4.37 -2.38 -7.66
CA THR A 24 -5.34 -2.79 -8.68
C THR A 24 -4.64 -3.18 -9.97
N LEU A 25 -4.99 -4.35 -10.50
CA LEU A 25 -4.56 -4.84 -11.81
C LEU A 25 -5.60 -4.51 -12.88
N THR A 26 -5.13 -4.21 -14.08
CA THR A 26 -6.02 -4.01 -15.25
C THR A 26 -6.68 -5.30 -15.75
N ASN A 27 -6.16 -6.47 -15.35
CA ASN A 27 -6.67 -7.79 -15.70
C ASN A 27 -6.56 -8.73 -14.50
N LYS A 28 -7.36 -9.80 -14.48
CA LYS A 28 -7.29 -10.83 -13.43
C LYS A 28 -5.90 -11.43 -13.37
N ALA A 29 -5.37 -11.59 -12.17
CA ALA A 29 -4.12 -12.25 -11.92
C ALA A 29 -4.19 -13.71 -12.36
N GLN A 30 -3.25 -14.18 -13.19
CA GLN A 30 -3.21 -15.60 -13.59
C GLN A 30 -2.65 -16.50 -12.49
N THR A 31 -1.76 -15.93 -11.66
CA THR A 31 -1.16 -16.51 -10.46
C THR A 31 -1.19 -15.46 -9.37
N ASP A 32 -0.90 -15.83 -8.11
CA ASP A 32 -0.74 -14.85 -7.04
C ASP A 32 0.32 -13.80 -7.45
N VAL A 33 -0.03 -12.52 -7.33
CA VAL A 33 0.86 -11.37 -7.56
C VAL A 33 1.17 -10.74 -6.22
N THR A 34 2.46 -10.56 -5.94
CA THR A 34 2.92 -9.83 -4.75
C THR A 34 3.49 -8.50 -5.18
N VAL A 35 3.01 -7.42 -4.57
CA VAL A 35 3.46 -6.05 -4.79
C VAL A 35 4.17 -5.60 -3.52
N THR A 36 5.46 -5.31 -3.60
CA THR A 36 6.22 -4.72 -2.51
C THR A 36 6.12 -3.20 -2.59
N LEU A 37 5.85 -2.58 -1.45
CA LEU A 37 5.74 -1.14 -1.30
C LEU A 37 7.03 -0.58 -0.71
N SER A 38 7.36 0.67 -1.01
CA SER A 38 8.59 1.33 -0.53
C SER A 38 8.68 1.51 0.98
N ASN A 39 7.57 1.30 1.70
CA ASN A 39 7.52 1.26 3.16
C ASN A 39 7.76 -0.15 3.74
N GLY A 40 8.13 -1.12 2.89
CA GLY A 40 8.38 -2.51 3.24
C GLY A 40 7.14 -3.39 3.34
N GLN A 41 5.93 -2.83 3.18
CA GLN A 41 4.70 -3.62 3.19
C GLN A 41 4.54 -4.41 1.89
N THR A 42 3.79 -5.51 1.96
CA THR A 42 3.43 -6.31 0.79
C THR A 42 1.92 -6.36 0.61
N ILE A 43 1.48 -6.27 -0.65
CA ILE A 43 0.10 -6.53 -1.06
C ILE A 43 0.09 -7.79 -1.90
N THR A 44 -0.74 -8.76 -1.52
CA THR A 44 -0.98 -9.97 -2.32
C THR A 44 -2.32 -9.87 -3.04
N ILE A 45 -2.28 -9.93 -4.37
CA ILE A 45 -3.46 -10.09 -5.22
C ILE A 45 -3.54 -11.57 -5.60
N LYS A 46 -4.61 -12.25 -5.21
CA LYS A 46 -4.77 -13.69 -5.45
C LYS A 46 -5.04 -14.01 -6.91
N ALA A 47 -4.67 -15.20 -7.35
CA ALA A 47 -5.05 -15.70 -8.68
C ALA A 47 -6.58 -15.60 -8.88
N GLY A 48 -6.99 -15.07 -10.03
CA GLY A 48 -8.39 -14.80 -10.36
C GLY A 48 -8.91 -13.43 -9.90
N GLU A 49 -8.18 -12.73 -9.02
CA GLU A 49 -8.53 -11.41 -8.52
C GLU A 49 -7.84 -10.29 -9.30
N THR A 50 -8.39 -9.09 -9.20
CA THR A 50 -7.79 -7.86 -9.74
C THR A 50 -7.33 -6.91 -8.65
N VAL A 51 -7.65 -7.17 -7.39
CA VAL A 51 -7.42 -6.24 -6.29
C VAL A 51 -6.79 -6.97 -5.11
N GLY A 52 -5.87 -6.29 -4.43
CA GLY A 52 -5.35 -6.66 -3.13
C GLY A 52 -5.16 -5.41 -2.28
N SER A 53 -5.22 -5.55 -0.96
CA SER A 53 -5.00 -4.43 -0.04
C SER A 53 -4.17 -4.84 1.17
N THR A 54 -3.56 -3.85 1.80
CA THR A 54 -2.85 -3.98 3.06
C THR A 54 -3.01 -2.72 3.89
N VAL A 55 -2.97 -2.86 5.21
CA VAL A 55 -3.09 -1.74 6.16
C VAL A 55 -1.73 -1.43 6.73
N PHE A 56 -1.31 -0.16 6.63
CA PHE A 56 -0.10 0.35 7.28
C PHE A 56 -0.51 1.15 8.51
N ASN A 57 -0.12 0.64 9.68
CA ASN A 57 -0.29 1.35 10.94
C ASN A 57 0.88 2.31 11.08
N THR A 58 0.63 3.61 11.04
CA THR A 58 1.71 4.57 11.30
C THR A 58 2.14 4.48 12.76
N PRO A 59 3.46 4.50 13.04
CA PRO A 59 3.93 4.53 14.41
C PRO A 59 3.34 5.74 15.14
N ALA A 60 2.93 5.53 16.39
CA ALA A 60 2.53 6.63 17.27
C ALA A 60 3.75 7.54 17.51
N ASN A 61 3.51 8.84 17.57
CA ASN A 61 4.56 9.83 17.72
C ASN A 61 5.44 9.56 18.96
N ASP A 62 6.75 9.74 18.79
CA ASP A 62 7.66 9.97 19.91
C ASP A 62 7.86 11.49 20.01
N VAL A 63 7.82 12.04 21.22
CA VAL A 63 7.54 13.45 21.61
C VAL A 63 8.42 14.51 20.93
N TYR A 64 9.38 14.10 20.09
CA TYR A 64 10.40 14.91 19.45
C TYR A 64 10.29 15.06 17.93
N ASN A 65 9.44 14.30 17.21
CA ASN A 65 9.39 14.35 15.74
C ASN A 65 8.04 14.83 15.20
N ASN A 66 7.88 16.14 15.10
CA ASN A 66 6.68 16.74 14.52
C ASN A 66 6.71 16.69 12.99
N GLY A 67 5.89 15.81 12.38
CA GLY A 67 5.43 15.95 11.00
C GLY A 67 6.14 15.09 9.95
N SER A 68 6.09 13.76 10.09
CA SER A 68 6.54 12.86 9.02
C SER A 68 5.44 12.66 7.98
N THR A 69 5.67 13.08 6.74
CA THR A 69 4.82 12.72 5.59
C THR A 69 5.13 11.28 5.17
N VAL A 70 4.12 10.41 5.17
CA VAL A 70 4.26 9.05 4.62
C VAL A 70 4.06 9.11 3.10
N SER A 71 5.08 8.73 2.33
CA SER A 71 4.98 8.54 0.88
C SER A 71 5.30 7.09 0.55
N THR A 72 4.46 6.45 -0.25
CA THR A 72 4.62 5.03 -0.59
C THR A 72 4.34 4.80 -2.06
N THR A 73 5.28 4.14 -2.72
CA THR A 73 5.20 3.76 -4.14
C THR A 73 5.41 2.26 -4.29
N ILE A 74 5.07 1.71 -5.45
CA ILE A 74 5.39 0.33 -5.80
C ILE A 74 6.91 0.26 -6.03
N GLU A 75 7.59 -0.69 -5.38
CA GLU A 75 8.97 -1.04 -5.72
C GLU A 75 8.95 -1.90 -6.99
N GLY A 76 9.66 -1.44 -8.02
CA GLY A 76 9.73 -2.07 -9.35
C GLY A 76 10.95 -2.96 -9.51
#